data_AF-A0A7S0PP08-F1
#
_entry.id   AF-A0A7S0PP08-F1
#
_cell.length_a   1.000
_cell.length_b   1.000
_cell.length_c   1.000
_cell.angle_alpha   90.00
_cell.angle_beta   90.00
_cell.angle_gamma   90.00
#
_symmetry.space_group_name_H-M   'P 1'
#
loop_
_entity.id
_entity.type
_entity.pdbx_description
1 polymer ?
#
loop_
_entity_poly.entity_id
_entity_poly.type
_entity_poly.pdbx_seq_one_letter_code
_entity_poly.pdbx_strand_id
1 'polypeptide(L)'
;MVSALTLTPYLRFSTLKTAVKSNASSSFASKKTQATKRGALQVVAADKRTRPAISEVSGFQKSANDTGSSAVQIALLTKRIEGLTAHLIKNKKDYATQRGLKKLLGQRSRLQNYLSKSNNAEYVKTMTSLGLRIK
;
A
#
# COMPACT_ATOMS: atom_id res chain seq x y z
N MET A 1 -28.73 -43.44 -50.58
CA MET A 1 -27.50 -44.23 -50.84
C MET A 1 -26.62 -43.37 -51.72
N VAL A 2 -25.44 -42.83 -51.39
CA VAL A 2 -24.48 -43.00 -50.28
C VAL A 2 -23.61 -41.72 -50.22
N SER A 3 -23.14 -41.39 -49.00
CA SER A 3 -21.99 -40.55 -48.60
C SER A 3 -21.94 -39.06 -48.99
N ALA A 4 -21.89 -38.08 -48.07
CA ALA A 4 -21.08 -37.85 -46.86
C ALA A 4 -19.81 -37.03 -47.14
N LEU A 5 -19.59 -36.03 -46.26
CA LEU A 5 -18.39 -35.22 -46.03
C LEU A 5 -18.11 -34.14 -47.11
N THR A 6 -17.76 -32.88 -46.82
CA THR A 6 -17.13 -32.27 -45.63
C THR A 6 -17.24 -30.74 -45.69
N LEU A 7 -17.37 -30.14 -44.50
CA LEU A 7 -16.85 -28.83 -44.05
C LEU A 7 -17.05 -27.55 -44.90
N THR A 8 -17.91 -26.67 -44.36
CA THR A 8 -17.89 -25.21 -44.47
C THR A 8 -16.66 -24.60 -43.74
N PRO A 9 -16.41 -23.27 -43.64
CA PRO A 9 -17.02 -22.09 -44.28
C PRO A 9 -15.96 -21.00 -44.71
N TYR A 10 -16.47 -19.82 -45.06
CA TYR A 10 -15.89 -18.48 -44.88
C TYR A 10 -15.23 -17.77 -46.07
N LEU A 11 -15.93 -16.70 -46.46
CA LEU A 11 -15.52 -15.59 -47.30
C LEU A 11 -14.20 -14.98 -46.82
N ARG A 12 -13.31 -14.66 -47.77
CA ARG A 12 -12.17 -13.77 -47.52
C ARG A 12 -12.16 -12.65 -48.56
N PHE A 13 -12.76 -11.53 -48.15
CA PHE A 13 -12.69 -10.25 -48.83
C PHE A 13 -11.26 -9.73 -48.90
N SER A 14 -10.94 -9.17 -50.05
CA SER A 14 -9.82 -8.29 -50.36
C SER A 14 -9.88 -6.99 -49.55
N THR A 15 -8.72 -6.51 -49.07
CA THR A 15 -8.33 -5.09 -49.17
C THR A 15 -6.83 -4.90 -48.84
N LEU A 16 -6.11 -4.51 -49.89
CA LEU A 16 -5.18 -3.38 -49.99
C LEU A 16 -4.43 -2.92 -48.71
N LYS A 17 -3.14 -3.21 -48.77
CA LYS A 17 -1.95 -2.48 -48.30
C LYS A 17 -2.13 -0.96 -48.13
N THR A 18 -1.87 -0.45 -46.92
CA THR A 18 -1.37 0.91 -46.71
C THR A 18 -0.27 0.91 -45.65
N ALA A 19 0.86 1.48 -46.04
CA ALA A 19 2.08 1.60 -45.28
C ALA A 19 2.02 2.81 -44.33
N VAL A 20 2.47 2.63 -43.09
CA VAL A 20 3.03 3.72 -42.28
C VAL A 20 4.37 3.25 -41.74
N LYS A 21 5.42 3.89 -42.26
CA LYS A 21 6.83 3.70 -41.95
C LYS A 21 7.09 4.21 -40.53
N SER A 22 7.34 3.31 -39.58
CA SER A 22 7.86 3.69 -38.27
C SER A 22 9.30 4.16 -38.41
N ASN A 23 9.54 5.43 -38.09
CA ASN A 23 10.88 6.00 -38.02
C ASN A 23 11.65 5.35 -36.87
N ALA A 24 12.50 4.39 -37.21
CA ALA A 24 13.62 3.96 -36.40
C ALA A 24 14.70 5.06 -36.45
N SER A 25 14.56 6.09 -35.62
CA SER A 25 15.71 6.88 -35.18
C SER A 25 16.42 6.08 -34.08
N SER A 26 17.44 5.35 -34.54
CA SER A 26 18.43 4.60 -33.79
C SER A 26 18.87 5.33 -32.53
N SER A 27 18.61 4.67 -31.41
CA SER A 27 19.06 4.96 -30.06
C SER A 27 20.57 5.14 -29.99
N PHE A 28 21.03 6.38 -29.87
CA PHE A 28 22.34 6.64 -29.28
C PHE A 28 22.30 6.20 -27.82
N ALA A 29 23.06 5.16 -27.54
CA ALA A 29 23.28 4.59 -26.23
C ALA A 29 23.78 5.65 -25.24
N SER A 30 22.90 6.14 -24.38
CA SER A 30 23.29 6.74 -23.10
C SER A 30 23.15 5.66 -22.04
N LYS A 31 24.26 4.96 -21.76
CA LYS A 31 24.43 4.24 -20.49
C LYS A 31 24.42 5.28 -19.36
N LYS A 32 23.24 5.70 -18.93
CA LYS A 32 23.07 6.30 -17.61
C LYS A 32 22.93 5.15 -16.62
N THR A 33 24.05 4.86 -15.97
CA THR A 33 24.17 4.06 -14.76
C THR A 33 22.89 4.14 -13.91
N GLN A 34 22.22 3.01 -13.75
CA GLN A 34 21.13 2.87 -12.78
C GLN A 34 21.72 2.98 -11.37
N ALA A 35 21.85 4.21 -10.89
CA ALA A 35 22.20 4.47 -9.52
C ALA A 35 20.99 4.13 -8.65
N THR A 36 21.08 3.00 -7.97
CA THR A 36 20.21 2.58 -6.89
C THR A 36 20.14 3.67 -5.82
N LYS A 37 19.11 4.53 -5.84
CA LYS A 37 18.71 5.26 -4.64
C LYS A 37 17.67 4.43 -3.89
N ARG A 38 18.20 3.49 -3.10
CA ARG A 38 17.47 2.82 -2.03
C ARG A 38 16.83 3.88 -1.13
N GLY A 39 15.50 3.83 -0.97
CA GLY A 39 14.80 4.39 0.18
C GLY A 39 14.71 5.92 0.25
N ALA A 40 14.16 6.58 -0.76
CA ALA A 40 13.57 7.92 -0.59
C ALA A 40 12.10 7.80 -0.18
N LEU A 41 11.81 7.06 0.89
CA LEU A 41 10.64 7.40 1.71
C LEU A 41 11.12 8.52 2.62
N GLN A 42 10.64 9.74 2.37
CA GLN A 42 10.73 10.84 3.32
C GLN A 42 10.00 10.43 4.59
N VAL A 43 10.66 9.69 5.49
CA VAL A 43 10.15 9.46 6.83
C VAL A 43 10.35 10.78 7.56
N VAL A 44 9.26 11.53 7.68
CA VAL A 44 9.12 12.70 8.54
C VAL A 44 9.80 12.37 9.87
N ALA A 45 10.92 13.06 10.13
CA ALA A 45 11.75 13.04 11.34
C ALA A 45 11.78 11.72 12.12
N ALA A 46 12.93 11.02 12.08
CA ALA A 46 13.26 9.87 12.94
C ALA A 46 13.37 10.22 14.45
N ASP A 47 12.64 11.22 14.92
CA ASP A 47 12.50 11.61 16.31
C ASP A 47 11.35 10.83 16.95
N LYS A 48 11.63 10.22 18.10
CA LYS A 48 10.64 9.52 18.93
C LYS A 48 9.56 10.42 19.51
N ARG A 49 9.75 11.75 19.48
CA ARG A 49 8.77 12.76 19.93
C ARG A 49 7.73 13.12 18.88
N THR A 50 7.98 12.82 17.61
CA THR A 50 7.06 13.13 16.52
C THR A 50 5.72 12.43 16.76
N ARG A 51 4.64 13.22 16.77
CA ARG A 51 3.27 12.70 16.81
C ARG A 51 2.71 12.75 15.39
N PRO A 52 2.14 11.65 14.87
CA PRO A 52 1.50 11.67 13.57
C PRO A 52 0.33 12.64 13.59
N ALA A 53 0.20 13.44 12.54
CA ALA A 53 -0.89 14.39 12.41
C ALA A 53 -2.16 13.68 11.92
N ILE A 54 -3.32 14.24 12.26
CA ILE A 54 -4.62 13.73 11.80
C ILE A 54 -4.74 13.80 10.27
N SER A 55 -4.05 14.75 9.63
CA SER A 55 -3.99 14.88 8.16
C SER A 55 -3.43 13.64 7.46
N GLU A 56 -2.60 12.84 8.13
CA GLU A 56 -2.00 11.63 7.56
C GLU A 56 -2.98 10.44 7.50
N VAL A 57 -4.15 10.54 8.14
CA VAL A 57 -5.13 9.46 8.30
C VAL A 57 -6.55 9.83 7.84
N SER A 58 -6.68 10.87 7.01
CA SER A 58 -7.97 11.41 6.56
C SER A 58 -8.92 10.37 5.95
N GLY A 59 -8.41 9.32 5.30
CA GLY A 59 -9.22 8.26 4.68
C GLY A 59 -9.95 7.32 5.65
N PHE A 60 -9.71 7.42 6.95
CA PHE A 60 -10.32 6.55 7.97
C PHE A 60 -11.40 7.25 8.82
N GLN A 61 -11.59 8.55 8.62
CA GLN A 61 -12.54 9.35 9.39
C GLN A 61 -13.98 9.08 8.94
N LYS A 62 -14.92 9.00 9.89
CA LYS A 62 -16.36 8.91 9.59
C LYS A 62 -16.99 10.28 9.34
N SER A 63 -16.45 11.32 9.97
CA SER A 63 -16.87 12.72 9.82
C SER A 63 -15.64 13.61 9.80
N ALA A 64 -15.78 14.85 9.31
CA ALA A 64 -14.66 15.78 9.13
C ALA A 64 -13.85 16.09 10.41
N ASN A 65 -14.47 15.90 11.59
CA ASN A 65 -13.84 16.13 12.90
C ASN A 65 -13.67 14.84 13.71
N ASP A 66 -13.77 13.67 13.06
CA ASP A 66 -13.63 12.39 13.74
C ASP A 66 -12.17 12.11 14.11
N THR A 67 -11.87 12.31 15.39
CA THR A 67 -10.57 12.01 16.00
C THR A 67 -10.62 10.77 16.91
N GLY A 68 -11.83 10.32 17.23
CA GLY A 68 -12.08 9.35 18.30
C GLY A 68 -12.41 7.95 17.82
N SER A 69 -12.79 7.75 16.55
CA SER A 69 -13.15 6.43 16.07
C SER A 69 -12.01 5.43 16.14
N SER A 70 -12.35 4.16 16.40
CA SER A 70 -11.39 3.07 16.50
C SER A 70 -10.53 2.93 15.24
N ALA A 71 -11.12 3.17 14.05
CA ALA A 71 -10.41 3.14 12.78
C ALA A 71 -9.30 4.20 12.69
N VAL A 72 -9.62 5.46 13.03
CA VAL A 72 -8.68 6.58 13.04
C VAL A 72 -7.57 6.33 14.06
N GLN A 73 -7.92 5.89 15.28
CA GLN A 73 -6.92 5.58 16.31
C GLN A 73 -5.96 4.47 15.89
N ILE A 74 -6.45 3.40 15.25
CA ILE A 74 -5.61 2.31 14.74
C ILE A 74 -4.64 2.82 13.67
N ALA A 75 -5.11 3.68 12.76
CA ALA A 75 -4.28 4.26 11.71
C ALA A 75 -3.16 5.14 12.31
N LEU A 76 -3.49 6.02 13.26
CA LEU A 76 -2.52 6.88 13.96
C LEU A 76 -1.48 6.07 14.74
N LEU A 77 -1.91 5.05 15.47
CA LEU A 77 -1.00 4.16 16.19
C LEU A 77 -0.06 3.42 15.23
N THR A 78 -0.56 3.01 14.06
CA THR A 78 0.23 2.31 13.05
C THR A 78 1.33 3.22 12.49
N LYS A 79 1.01 4.47 12.14
CA LYS A 79 2.03 5.46 11.72
C LYS A 79 3.07 5.73 12.80
N ARG A 80 2.63 5.86 14.05
CA ARG A 80 3.57 6.02 15.17
C ARG A 80 4.49 4.82 15.36
N ILE A 81 3.95 3.60 15.21
CA ILE A 81 4.73 2.35 15.29
C ILE A 81 5.78 2.33 14.17
N GLU A 82 5.41 2.66 12.93
CA GLU A 82 6.34 2.73 11.78
C GLU A 82 7.49 3.71 12.02
N GLY A 83 7.22 4.89 12.58
CA GLY A 83 8.28 5.86 12.93
C GLY A 83 9.19 5.36 14.05
N LEU A 84 8.61 4.79 15.12
CA LEU A 84 9.38 4.27 16.26
C LEU A 84 10.21 3.05 15.90
N THR A 85 9.73 2.15 15.03
CA THR A 85 10.52 1.02 14.56
C THR A 85 11.73 1.49 13.78
N ALA A 86 11.58 2.48 12.88
CA ALA A 86 12.70 3.09 12.16
C ALA A 86 13.72 3.75 13.11
N HIS A 87 13.25 4.43 14.15
CA HIS A 87 14.12 5.01 15.18
C HIS A 87 14.93 3.95 15.95
N LEU A 88 14.28 2.85 16.35
CA LEU A 88 14.91 1.78 17.13
C LEU A 88 15.91 0.94 16.34
N ILE A 89 15.73 0.82 15.01
CA ILE A 89 16.73 0.17 14.14
C ILE A 89 18.07 0.91 14.23
N LYS A 90 18.04 2.24 14.29
CA LYS A 90 19.24 3.08 14.47
C LYS A 90 19.71 3.09 15.93
N ASN A 91 18.79 3.06 16.89
CA ASN A 91 19.06 3.20 18.33
C ASN A 91 18.74 1.92 19.11
N LYS A 92 19.55 0.87 18.92
CA LYS A 92 19.30 -0.45 19.53
C LYS A 92 19.33 -0.47 21.07
N LYS A 93 20.03 0.49 21.69
CA LYS A 93 20.18 0.58 23.16
C LYS A 93 19.10 1.43 23.85
N ASP A 94 18.15 2.01 23.11
CA ASP A 94 17.06 2.79 23.72
C ASP A 94 15.92 1.88 24.23
N TYR A 95 16.12 1.32 25.43
CA TYR A 95 15.15 0.43 26.08
C TYR A 95 13.87 1.15 26.53
N ALA A 96 13.94 2.44 26.82
CA ALA A 96 12.77 3.23 27.21
C ALA A 96 11.79 3.35 26.03
N THR A 97 12.31 3.63 24.84
CA THR A 97 11.51 3.70 23.61
C THR A 97 10.98 2.31 23.20
N GLN A 98 11.78 1.25 23.36
CA GLN A 98 11.30 -0.12 23.12
C GLN A 98 10.12 -0.49 24.03
N ARG A 99 10.18 -0.13 25.32
CA ARG A 99 9.07 -0.33 26.25
C ARG A 99 7.84 0.46 25.83
N GLY A 100 8.01 1.70 25.39
CA GLY A 100 6.93 2.54 24.83
C GLY A 100 6.29 1.91 23.60
N LEU A 101 7.12 1.39 22.67
CA LEU A 101 6.66 0.71 21.46
C LEU A 101 5.80 -0.52 21.80
N LYS A 102 6.23 -1.35 22.75
CA LYS A 102 5.45 -2.53 23.20
C LYS A 102 4.08 -2.13 23.74
N LYS A 103 3.99 -1.02 24.49
CA LYS A 103 2.69 -0.50 24.98
C LYS A 103 1.78 -0.08 23.83
N LEU A 104 2.31 0.62 22.82
CA LEU A 104 1.55 1.04 21.63
C LEU A 104 1.04 -0.16 20.81
N LEU A 105 1.87 -1.20 20.64
CA LEU A 105 1.45 -2.46 20.00
C LEU A 105 0.29 -3.13 20.75
N GLY A 106 0.38 -3.18 22.09
CA GLY A 106 -0.70 -3.71 22.93
C GLY A 106 -1.99 -2.89 22.81
N GLN A 107 -1.90 -1.56 22.85
CA GLN A 107 -3.04 -0.67 22.66
C GLN A 107 -3.71 -0.88 21.30
N ARG A 108 -2.93 -0.93 20.21
CA ARG A 108 -3.45 -1.18 18.87
C ARG A 108 -4.16 -2.54 18.79
N SER A 109 -3.57 -3.59 19.36
CA SER A 109 -4.16 -4.94 19.39
C SER A 109 -5.53 -4.94 20.09
N ARG A 110 -5.67 -4.21 21.21
CA ARG A 110 -6.96 -4.06 21.91
C ARG A 110 -8.01 -3.36 21.06
N LEU A 111 -7.63 -2.29 20.36
CA LEU A 111 -8.55 -1.59 19.45
C LEU A 111 -8.98 -2.44 18.27
N GLN A 112 -8.07 -3.23 17.71
CA GLN A 112 -8.38 -4.19 16.64
C GLN A 112 -9.39 -5.24 17.11
N ASN A 113 -9.17 -5.82 18.30
CA ASN A 113 -10.08 -6.79 18.91
C ASN A 113 -11.45 -6.18 19.27
N TYR A 114 -11.49 -4.89 19.62
CA TYR A 114 -12.74 -4.18 19.85
C TYR A 114 -13.50 -3.98 18.53
N LEU A 115 -12.81 -3.50 17.50
CA LEU A 115 -13.41 -3.24 16.18
C LEU A 115 -13.91 -4.53 15.52
N SER A 116 -13.18 -5.64 15.65
CA SER A 116 -13.62 -6.93 15.10
C SER A 116 -14.89 -7.46 15.77
N LYS A 117 -15.10 -7.15 17.06
CA LYS A 117 -16.31 -7.52 17.81
C LYS A 117 -17.48 -6.58 17.54
N SER A 118 -17.22 -5.28 17.36
CA SER A 118 -18.29 -4.29 17.19
C SER A 118 -18.75 -4.18 15.73
N ASN A 119 -17.82 -4.15 14.77
CA ASN A 119 -18.13 -4.04 13.35
C ASN A 119 -17.06 -4.73 12.51
N ASN A 120 -17.34 -5.98 12.11
CA ASN A 120 -16.42 -6.79 11.34
C ASN A 120 -16.12 -6.19 9.94
N ALA A 121 -17.11 -5.59 9.28
CA ALA A 121 -16.91 -4.98 7.96
C ALA A 121 -15.93 -3.80 8.02
N GLU A 122 -16.05 -2.93 9.03
CA GLU A 122 -15.09 -1.85 9.27
C GLU A 122 -13.70 -2.39 9.65
N TYR A 123 -13.63 -3.46 10.44
CA TYR A 123 -12.37 -4.12 10.77
C TYR A 123 -11.64 -4.63 9.52
N VAL A 124 -12.31 -5.39 8.65
CA VAL A 124 -11.69 -5.91 7.43
C VAL A 124 -11.25 -4.78 6.51
N LYS A 125 -12.08 -3.75 6.32
CA LYS A 125 -11.74 -2.56 5.52
C LYS A 125 -10.49 -1.86 6.06
N THR A 126 -10.44 -1.60 7.36
CA THR A 126 -9.30 -0.92 7.99
C THR A 126 -8.01 -1.74 7.95
N MET A 127 -8.08 -3.05 8.21
CA MET A 127 -6.89 -3.93 8.14
C MET A 127 -6.36 -4.03 6.71
N THR A 128 -7.25 -4.13 5.72
CA THR A 128 -6.87 -4.21 4.30
C THR A 128 -6.19 -2.92 3.85
N SER A 129 -6.76 -1.76 4.17
CA SER A 129 -6.17 -0.46 3.84
C SER A 129 -4.80 -0.23 4.50
N LEU A 130 -4.57 -0.78 5.68
CA LEU A 130 -3.30 -0.66 6.41
C LEU A 130 -2.30 -1.77 6.06
N GLY A 131 -2.66 -2.76 5.24
CA GLY A 131 -1.80 -3.91 4.93
C GLY A 131 -1.47 -4.78 6.14
N LEU A 132 -2.36 -4.82 7.15
CA LEU A 132 -2.17 -5.57 8.37
C LEU A 132 -2.79 -6.96 8.26
N ARG A 133 -2.19 -7.94 8.97
CA ARG A 133 -2.71 -9.31 9.01
C ARG A 133 -4.05 -9.34 9.75
N ILE A 134 -5.06 -9.90 9.10
CA ILE A 134 -6.38 -10.19 9.66
C ILE A 134 -6.27 -11.48 10.49
N LYS A 135 -6.90 -11.49 11.67
CA LYS A 135 -6.97 -12.65 12.57
C LYS A 135 -8.39 -13.14 12.73
#